data_AF-A0A947K0G2-F1
#
_entry.id   AF-A0A947K0G2-F1
#
_cell.length_a   1.000
_cell.length_b   1.000
_cell.length_c   1.000
_cell.angle_alpha   90.00
_cell.angle_beta   90.00
_cell.angle_gamma   90.00
#
_symmetry.space_group_name_H-M   'P 1'
#
loop_
_entity.id
_entity.type
_entity.pdbx_description
1 polymer ?
#
loop_
_entity_poly.entity_id
_entity_poly.type
_entity_poly.pdbx_seq_one_letter_code
_entity_poly.pdbx_strand_id
1 'polypeptide(L)'
;GAVYVGLARDVSKLGVYKYSAKGAWSRPSTDFNDYFLTSILVDQENNDVIYTTTQNGFYTSEDKGVTWTKTNKGLKEVSNLSTLTLDTSTNPDTIYVAGQDNSSLNGAVYKKSGDDWDKLYTGLKQESFYALLFDGLITGNDRGLFEIKSRPVLNLKSSKTKVTKGEEFTLTATLKDKATKKKLKNKTLRFYKKKGDTYRFWKKAKTGKKGKARVAASLQKNKRFKVRWVPKKKWAEEYSRANKTVRVKVN
;
A
#
# COMPACT_ATOMS: atom_id res chain seq x y z
N GLY A 1 14.45 -30.41 -1.13
CA GLY A 1 13.26 -29.55 -1.00
C GLY A 1 12.05 -30.27 -1.54
N ALA A 2 10.87 -30.01 -0.99
CA ALA A 2 9.60 -30.50 -1.55
C ALA A 2 9.04 -29.44 -2.51
N VAL A 3 8.34 -29.87 -3.56
CA VAL A 3 7.63 -28.97 -4.49
C VAL A 3 6.16 -28.98 -4.12
N TYR A 4 5.52 -27.81 -4.05
CA TYR A 4 4.08 -27.70 -3.78
C TYR A 4 3.35 -27.11 -4.99
N VAL A 5 2.18 -27.66 -5.31
CA VAL A 5 1.31 -27.21 -6.40
C VAL A 5 -0.11 -27.07 -5.90
N GLY A 6 -0.78 -25.97 -6.25
CA GLY A 6 -2.19 -25.77 -6.01
C GLY A 6 -3.04 -26.16 -7.22
N LEU A 7 -4.11 -26.93 -7.01
CA LEU A 7 -5.08 -27.27 -8.05
C LEU A 7 -6.39 -26.52 -7.82
N ALA A 8 -6.88 -25.89 -8.88
CA ALA A 8 -7.86 -24.80 -8.78
C ALA A 8 -9.13 -24.97 -9.62
N ARG A 9 -9.21 -25.97 -10.51
CA ARG A 9 -10.30 -26.06 -11.52
C ARG A 9 -11.16 -27.32 -11.48
N ASP A 10 -10.64 -28.44 -10.96
CA ASP A 10 -11.41 -29.67 -10.80
C ASP A 10 -11.86 -29.77 -9.34
N VAL A 11 -13.16 -29.64 -9.10
CA VAL A 11 -13.77 -29.65 -7.76
C VAL A 11 -13.49 -30.95 -6.99
N SER A 12 -13.18 -32.05 -7.70
CA SER A 12 -12.82 -33.33 -7.08
C SER A 12 -11.35 -33.42 -6.66
N LYS A 13 -10.50 -32.47 -7.09
CA LYS A 13 -9.04 -32.47 -6.88
C LYS A 13 -8.50 -31.13 -6.37
N LEU A 14 -9.31 -30.37 -5.65
CA LEU A 14 -8.89 -29.08 -5.11
C LEU A 14 -7.82 -29.23 -4.03
N GLY A 15 -7.08 -28.15 -3.81
CA GLY A 15 -6.19 -28.00 -2.67
C GLY A 15 -4.71 -28.04 -3.05
N VAL A 16 -3.88 -28.24 -2.04
CA VAL A 16 -2.42 -28.21 -2.16
C VAL A 16 -1.87 -29.62 -2.21
N TYR A 17 -1.06 -29.89 -3.23
CA TYR A 17 -0.34 -31.14 -3.41
C TYR A 17 1.14 -30.92 -3.17
N LYS A 18 1.77 -31.91 -2.57
CA LYS A 18 3.19 -31.94 -2.24
C LYS A 18 3.87 -33.07 -3.01
N TYR A 19 4.95 -32.74 -3.71
CA TYR A 19 5.85 -33.70 -4.32
C TYR A 19 6.96 -34.05 -3.34
N SER A 20 7.10 -35.34 -3.06
CA SER A 20 8.16 -35.86 -2.20
C SER A 20 9.45 -36.11 -2.99
N ALA A 21 10.58 -36.15 -2.27
CA ALA A 21 11.87 -36.53 -2.84
C ALA A 21 11.88 -37.96 -3.44
N LYS A 22 10.89 -38.79 -3.08
CA LYS A 22 10.70 -40.16 -3.57
C LYS A 22 9.90 -40.22 -4.88
N GLY A 23 9.57 -39.08 -5.48
CA GLY A 23 8.92 -39.05 -6.79
C GLY A 23 7.40 -39.15 -6.77
N ALA A 24 6.76 -39.00 -5.60
CA ALA A 24 5.31 -39.17 -5.46
C ALA A 24 4.62 -37.89 -4.99
N TRP A 25 3.44 -37.63 -5.57
CA TRP A 25 2.52 -36.59 -5.13
C TRP A 25 1.63 -37.10 -4.00
N SER A 26 1.45 -36.28 -2.97
CA SER A 26 0.43 -36.49 -1.93
C SER A 26 -0.33 -35.20 -1.67
N ARG A 27 -1.56 -35.32 -1.17
CA ARG A 27 -2.38 -34.18 -0.72
C ARG A 27 -2.32 -34.15 0.82
N PRO A 28 -1.57 -33.22 1.44
CA PRO A 28 -1.38 -33.23 2.89
C PRO A 28 -2.65 -32.86 3.69
N SER A 29 -3.57 -32.11 3.08
CA SER A 29 -4.84 -31.72 3.72
C SER A 29 -6.04 -32.06 2.82
N THR A 30 -7.00 -32.79 3.38
CA THR A 30 -8.31 -33.04 2.77
C THR A 30 -9.33 -31.94 3.08
N ASP A 31 -9.05 -31.11 4.08
CA ASP A 31 -10.03 -30.19 4.66
C ASP A 31 -9.86 -28.77 4.10
N PHE A 32 -8.70 -28.47 3.50
CA PHE A 32 -8.51 -27.27 2.71
C PHE A 32 -9.27 -27.36 1.38
N ASN A 33 -10.51 -26.87 1.41
CA ASN A 33 -11.49 -26.97 0.32
C ASN A 33 -11.84 -25.60 -0.30
N ASP A 34 -10.97 -24.61 -0.14
CA ASP A 34 -11.19 -23.32 -0.79
C ASP A 34 -10.89 -23.42 -2.30
N TYR A 35 -11.77 -22.84 -3.11
CA TYR A 35 -11.74 -22.94 -4.55
C TYR A 35 -10.78 -21.90 -5.13
N PHE A 36 -10.21 -22.22 -6.31
CA PHE A 36 -9.40 -21.28 -7.08
C PHE A 36 -8.15 -20.76 -6.35
N LEU A 37 -7.22 -21.66 -5.99
CA LEU A 37 -5.88 -21.27 -5.60
C LEU A 37 -5.22 -20.49 -6.75
N THR A 38 -4.72 -19.30 -6.46
CA THR A 38 -4.13 -18.40 -7.46
C THR A 38 -2.62 -18.31 -7.34
N SER A 39 -2.07 -18.53 -6.14
CA SER A 39 -0.63 -18.54 -5.91
C SER A 39 -0.29 -19.34 -4.66
N ILE A 40 0.92 -19.89 -4.62
CA ILE A 40 1.47 -20.65 -3.49
C ILE A 40 2.96 -20.34 -3.36
N LEU A 41 3.44 -20.15 -2.12
CA LEU A 41 4.86 -19.99 -1.80
C LEU A 41 5.21 -20.78 -0.54
N VAL A 42 6.44 -21.24 -0.48
CA VAL A 42 7.04 -21.84 0.72
C VAL A 42 7.99 -20.81 1.31
N ASP A 43 7.97 -20.66 2.63
CA ASP A 43 8.92 -19.81 3.34
C ASP A 43 10.34 -20.34 3.17
N GLN A 44 11.28 -19.46 2.83
CA GLN A 44 12.67 -19.85 2.52
C GLN A 44 13.48 -20.15 3.79
N GLU A 45 13.12 -19.57 4.93
CA GLU A 45 13.79 -19.79 6.20
C GLU A 45 13.17 -20.97 6.95
N ASN A 46 11.86 -21.17 6.82
CA ASN A 46 11.15 -22.29 7.41
C ASN A 46 10.25 -23.03 6.41
N ASN A 47 10.78 -24.10 5.81
CA ASN A 47 10.05 -24.91 4.81
C ASN A 47 8.77 -25.61 5.32
N ASP A 48 8.46 -25.49 6.60
CA ASP A 48 7.21 -25.97 7.19
C ASP A 48 6.07 -24.96 6.96
N VAL A 49 6.42 -23.69 6.76
CA VAL A 49 5.49 -22.61 6.54
C VAL A 49 5.19 -22.46 5.05
N ILE A 50 3.90 -22.48 4.71
CA ILE A 50 3.40 -22.35 3.34
C ILE A 50 2.32 -21.27 3.31
N TYR A 51 2.39 -20.41 2.31
CA TYR A 51 1.43 -19.35 2.06
C TYR A 51 0.68 -19.61 0.77
N THR A 52 -0.63 -19.36 0.75
CA THR A 52 -1.41 -19.42 -0.48
C THR A 52 -2.46 -18.31 -0.54
N THR A 53 -2.76 -17.87 -1.76
CA THR A 53 -3.90 -17.03 -2.05
C THR A 53 -4.95 -17.79 -2.85
N THR A 54 -6.20 -17.45 -2.59
CA THR A 54 -7.39 -17.97 -3.27
C THR A 54 -8.28 -16.80 -3.67
N GLN A 55 -9.38 -17.07 -4.37
CA GLN A 55 -10.41 -16.04 -4.58
C GLN A 55 -11.00 -15.48 -3.28
N ASN A 56 -11.00 -16.29 -2.22
CA ASN A 56 -11.57 -15.98 -0.90
C ASN A 56 -10.56 -15.43 0.11
N GLY A 57 -9.31 -15.25 -0.30
CA GLY A 57 -8.27 -14.55 0.45
C GLY A 57 -7.02 -15.38 0.72
N PHE A 58 -6.32 -15.02 1.80
CA PHE A 58 -4.98 -15.50 2.12
C PHE A 58 -5.01 -16.54 3.25
N TYR A 59 -4.20 -17.59 3.08
CA TYR A 59 -4.06 -18.68 4.02
C TYR A 59 -2.59 -18.99 4.30
N THR A 60 -2.33 -19.39 5.55
CA THR A 60 -1.03 -19.87 6.02
C THR A 60 -1.17 -21.27 6.57
N SER A 61 -0.21 -22.13 6.28
CA SER A 61 0.03 -23.39 6.98
C SER A 61 1.38 -23.32 7.66
N GLU A 62 1.49 -23.84 8.88
CA GLU A 62 2.76 -23.93 9.64
C GLU A 62 3.27 -25.37 9.76
N ASP A 63 2.59 -26.31 9.11
CA ASP A 63 2.79 -27.75 9.26
C ASP A 63 2.85 -28.47 7.90
N LYS A 64 3.49 -27.84 6.91
CA LYS A 64 3.72 -28.40 5.56
C LYS A 64 2.42 -28.65 4.78
N GLY A 65 1.40 -27.85 5.02
CA GLY A 65 0.13 -27.87 4.30
C GLY A 65 -0.90 -28.84 4.86
N VAL A 66 -0.71 -29.36 6.09
CA VAL A 66 -1.65 -30.29 6.75
C VAL A 66 -2.84 -29.53 7.31
N THR A 67 -2.60 -28.43 8.02
CA THR A 67 -3.62 -27.48 8.49
C THR A 67 -3.40 -26.09 7.91
N TRP A 68 -4.50 -25.34 7.75
CA TRP A 68 -4.49 -24.02 7.14
C TRP A 68 -5.30 -23.02 7.96
N THR A 69 -4.72 -21.86 8.22
CA THR A 69 -5.33 -20.75 8.95
C THR A 69 -5.58 -19.59 7.99
N LYS A 70 -6.80 -19.04 8.02
CA LYS A 70 -7.20 -17.89 7.20
C LYS A 70 -6.82 -16.56 7.88
N THR A 71 -5.91 -15.80 7.28
CA THR A 71 -5.39 -14.55 7.87
C THR A 71 -5.79 -13.35 7.02
N ASN A 72 -7.05 -12.93 7.13
CA ASN A 72 -7.66 -11.90 6.27
C ASN A 72 -7.98 -10.57 6.99
N LYS A 73 -7.51 -10.36 8.22
CA LYS A 73 -7.78 -9.12 8.95
C LYS A 73 -7.13 -7.94 8.20
N GLY A 74 -7.95 -7.02 7.70
CA GLY A 74 -7.52 -5.93 6.81
C GLY A 74 -7.65 -6.21 5.31
N LEU A 75 -7.90 -7.46 4.88
CA LEU A 75 -8.13 -7.86 3.48
C LEU A 75 -9.61 -7.92 3.05
N LYS A 76 -10.56 -7.66 3.96
CA LYS A 76 -12.02 -7.89 3.75
C LYS A 76 -12.62 -7.24 2.49
N GLU A 77 -12.00 -6.19 1.99
CA GLU A 77 -12.48 -5.44 0.82
C GLU A 77 -11.95 -5.99 -0.52
N VAL A 78 -11.28 -7.15 -0.53
CA VAL A 78 -10.62 -7.69 -1.72
C VAL A 78 -11.15 -9.08 -2.03
N SER A 79 -11.35 -9.33 -3.31
CA SER A 79 -11.56 -10.66 -3.88
C SER A 79 -10.52 -10.89 -4.96
N ASN A 80 -10.41 -12.14 -5.40
CA ASN A 80 -9.60 -12.50 -6.54
C ASN A 80 -8.14 -12.06 -6.34
N LEU A 81 -7.57 -12.38 -5.18
CA LEU A 81 -6.12 -12.25 -5.00
C LEU A 81 -5.48 -13.07 -6.11
N SER A 82 -4.66 -12.44 -6.94
CA SER A 82 -4.13 -13.03 -8.17
C SER A 82 -2.68 -13.45 -8.03
N THR A 83 -1.96 -12.88 -7.07
CA THR A 83 -0.52 -13.15 -6.87
C THR A 83 -0.10 -12.79 -5.46
N LEU A 84 0.98 -13.42 -4.99
CA LEU A 84 1.60 -13.16 -3.69
C LEU A 84 3.14 -13.24 -3.81
N THR A 85 3.86 -12.45 -3.00
CA THR A 85 5.33 -12.52 -2.86
C THR A 85 5.75 -12.26 -1.42
N LEU A 86 6.91 -12.79 -1.04
CA LEU A 86 7.59 -12.50 0.22
C LEU A 86 8.59 -11.35 0.04
N ASP A 87 8.86 -10.63 1.12
CA ASP A 87 9.97 -9.67 1.23
C ASP A 87 11.24 -10.44 1.61
N THR A 88 12.01 -10.88 0.62
CA THR A 88 13.20 -11.70 0.88
C THR A 88 14.44 -10.84 1.17
N SER A 89 14.31 -9.51 1.16
CA SER A 89 15.47 -8.60 1.19
C SER A 89 15.63 -7.83 2.49
N THR A 90 14.54 -7.52 3.19
CA THR A 90 14.59 -6.67 4.40
C THR A 90 13.85 -7.23 5.61
N ASN A 91 12.78 -7.99 5.41
CA ASN A 91 12.05 -8.61 6.52
C ASN A 91 11.25 -9.84 6.03
N PRO A 92 11.73 -11.08 6.25
CA PRO A 92 11.12 -12.29 5.70
C PRO A 92 9.65 -12.50 6.12
N ASP A 93 9.21 -11.92 7.24
CA ASP A 93 7.82 -11.99 7.72
C ASP A 93 6.85 -11.08 6.94
N THR A 94 7.38 -10.22 6.07
CA THR A 94 6.56 -9.33 5.27
C THR A 94 6.08 -10.04 4.00
N ILE A 95 4.76 -10.05 3.82
CA ILE A 95 4.10 -10.64 2.66
C ILE A 95 3.36 -9.55 1.89
N TYR A 96 3.41 -9.62 0.56
CA TYR A 96 2.62 -8.77 -0.32
C TYR A 96 1.65 -9.63 -1.13
N VAL A 97 0.42 -9.16 -1.25
CA VAL A 97 -0.61 -9.76 -2.11
C VAL A 97 -1.22 -8.70 -3.00
N ALA A 98 -1.67 -9.10 -4.18
CA ALA A 98 -2.40 -8.23 -5.09
C ALA A 98 -3.69 -8.89 -5.58
N GLY A 99 -4.70 -8.06 -5.86
CA GLY A 99 -6.00 -8.49 -6.32
C GLY A 99 -6.88 -7.29 -6.67
N GLN A 100 -8.19 -7.43 -6.54
CA GLN A 100 -9.14 -6.36 -6.85
C GLN A 100 -10.05 -6.04 -5.66
N ASP A 101 -10.31 -4.75 -5.46
CA ASP A 101 -11.25 -4.25 -4.46
C ASP A 101 -12.69 -4.59 -4.86
N ASN A 102 -13.43 -5.26 -3.97
CA ASN A 102 -14.79 -5.77 -4.20
C ASN A 102 -15.78 -4.68 -4.61
N SER A 103 -15.65 -3.50 -4.02
CA SER A 103 -16.62 -2.42 -4.18
C SER A 103 -16.35 -1.60 -5.45
N SER A 104 -15.09 -1.30 -5.71
CA SER A 104 -14.69 -0.37 -6.77
C SER A 104 -14.18 -1.06 -8.03
N LEU A 105 -13.89 -2.37 -7.94
CA LEU A 105 -13.14 -3.15 -8.91
C LEU A 105 -11.74 -2.58 -9.19
N ASN A 106 -11.24 -1.69 -8.33
CA ASN A 106 -9.90 -1.15 -8.50
C ASN A 106 -8.88 -2.22 -8.14
N GLY A 107 -7.80 -2.31 -8.91
CA GLY A 107 -6.63 -3.08 -8.50
C GLY A 107 -6.13 -2.65 -7.12
N ALA A 108 -5.62 -3.57 -6.32
CA ALA A 108 -5.06 -3.24 -5.02
C ALA A 108 -3.87 -4.14 -4.68
N VAL A 109 -2.91 -3.56 -3.97
CA VAL A 109 -1.78 -4.30 -3.39
C VAL A 109 -1.79 -4.06 -1.89
N TYR A 110 -1.58 -5.12 -1.12
CA TYR A 110 -1.56 -5.13 0.33
C TYR A 110 -0.23 -5.64 0.84
N LYS A 111 0.16 -5.15 2.01
CA LYS A 111 1.34 -5.60 2.77
C LYS A 111 0.86 -6.14 4.10
N LYS A 112 1.29 -7.34 4.49
CA LYS A 112 1.14 -7.88 5.85
C LYS A 112 2.27 -7.36 6.72
N SER A 113 1.96 -6.91 7.93
CA SER A 113 2.96 -6.52 8.93
C SER A 113 2.47 -6.93 10.30
N GLY A 114 3.07 -7.99 10.86
CA GLY A 114 2.48 -8.76 11.96
C GLY A 114 1.25 -9.54 11.46
N ASP A 115 0.13 -9.47 12.18
CA ASP A 115 -1.10 -10.21 11.84
C ASP A 115 -2.10 -9.44 10.97
N ASP A 116 -1.83 -8.15 10.72
CA ASP A 116 -2.73 -7.26 10.01
C ASP A 116 -2.24 -6.93 8.60
N TRP A 117 -3.21 -6.77 7.69
CA TRP A 117 -2.98 -6.34 6.32
C TRP A 117 -3.29 -4.85 6.14
N ASP A 118 -2.32 -4.16 5.55
CA ASP A 118 -2.44 -2.75 5.18
C ASP A 118 -2.54 -2.59 3.66
N LYS A 119 -3.54 -1.84 3.20
CA LYS A 119 -3.65 -1.44 1.78
C LYS A 119 -2.47 -0.52 1.41
N LEU A 120 -1.57 -1.04 0.58
CA LEU A 120 -0.37 -0.37 0.09
C LEU A 120 -0.66 0.47 -1.15
N TYR A 121 -1.43 -0.09 -2.09
CA TYR A 121 -1.76 0.53 -3.37
C TYR A 121 -3.27 0.50 -3.64
N THR A 122 -3.75 1.54 -4.32
CA THR A 122 -5.07 1.55 -4.95
C THR A 122 -4.82 1.90 -6.41
N GLY A 123 -4.99 0.89 -7.25
CA GLY A 123 -4.85 0.93 -8.69
C GLY A 123 -6.11 1.40 -9.39
N LEU A 124 -6.13 1.16 -10.70
CA LEU A 124 -7.22 1.55 -11.59
C LEU A 124 -8.34 0.53 -11.56
N LYS A 125 -9.52 0.95 -12.01
CA LYS A 125 -10.67 0.07 -12.19
C LYS A 125 -10.32 -1.03 -13.19
N GLN A 126 -10.63 -2.28 -12.83
CA GLN A 126 -10.34 -3.51 -13.58
C GLN A 126 -8.86 -3.76 -13.85
N GLU A 127 -7.96 -3.22 -13.03
CA GLU A 127 -6.53 -3.52 -13.12
C GLU A 127 -6.23 -4.91 -12.53
N SER A 128 -5.63 -5.80 -13.33
CA SER A 128 -5.22 -7.14 -12.91
C SER A 128 -3.70 -7.20 -12.68
N PHE A 129 -3.28 -7.91 -11.62
CA PHE A 129 -1.87 -8.11 -11.30
C PHE A 129 -1.45 -9.54 -11.60
N TYR A 130 -0.40 -9.72 -12.40
CA TYR A 130 0.11 -11.03 -12.78
C TYR A 130 1.34 -11.43 -11.96
N ALA A 131 2.13 -10.45 -11.53
CA ALA A 131 3.33 -10.68 -10.74
C ALA A 131 3.62 -9.52 -9.80
N LEU A 132 4.15 -9.84 -8.64
CA LEU A 132 4.79 -8.92 -7.69
C LEU A 132 6.28 -9.25 -7.62
N LEU A 133 7.13 -8.25 -7.82
CA LEU A 133 8.58 -8.38 -7.78
C LEU A 133 9.18 -7.31 -6.84
N PHE A 134 10.37 -7.59 -6.31
CA PHE A 134 11.12 -6.70 -5.42
C PHE A 134 10.28 -6.23 -4.23
N ASP A 135 9.90 -7.16 -3.34
CA ASP A 135 9.11 -6.87 -2.14
C ASP A 135 7.76 -6.19 -2.49
N GLY A 136 7.14 -6.64 -3.58
CA GLY A 136 5.88 -6.09 -4.09
C GLY A 136 5.98 -4.65 -4.59
N LEU A 137 7.17 -4.08 -4.77
CA LEU A 137 7.36 -2.70 -5.23
C LEU A 137 7.29 -2.55 -6.74
N ILE A 138 7.48 -3.63 -7.49
CA ILE A 138 7.27 -3.68 -8.93
C ILE A 138 6.13 -4.64 -9.24
N THR A 139 5.17 -4.19 -10.03
CA THR A 139 4.04 -5.01 -10.48
C THR A 139 4.06 -5.20 -11.98
N GLY A 140 3.91 -6.44 -12.44
CA GLY A 140 3.46 -6.74 -13.79
C GLY A 140 1.94 -6.78 -13.82
N ASN A 141 1.31 -5.88 -14.57
CA ASN A 141 -0.15 -5.81 -14.73
C ASN A 141 -0.49 -5.62 -16.22
N ASP A 142 -1.77 -5.41 -16.52
CA ASP A 142 -2.29 -5.17 -17.89
C ASP A 142 -1.63 -4.00 -18.63
N ARG A 143 -0.84 -3.17 -17.93
CA ARG A 143 -0.15 -2.02 -18.49
C ARG A 143 1.33 -2.30 -18.81
N GLY A 144 1.89 -3.43 -18.35
CA GLY A 144 3.33 -3.72 -18.32
C GLY A 144 3.96 -3.72 -16.91
N LEU A 145 5.27 -3.49 -16.82
CA LEU A 145 6.03 -3.45 -15.56
C LEU A 145 6.08 -2.03 -14.97
N PHE A 146 5.63 -1.84 -13.72
CA PHE A 146 5.66 -0.53 -13.05
C PHE A 146 6.07 -0.59 -11.59
N GLU A 147 6.74 0.47 -11.12
CA GLU A 147 6.91 0.75 -9.70
C GLU A 147 5.56 1.19 -9.08
N ILE A 148 5.17 0.57 -7.97
CA ILE A 148 3.96 0.98 -7.23
C ILE A 148 4.08 2.43 -6.78
N LYS A 149 3.08 3.24 -7.13
CA LYS A 149 2.92 4.62 -6.65
C LYS A 149 1.69 4.68 -5.75
N SER A 150 1.85 4.89 -4.46
CA SER A 150 0.74 4.81 -3.50
C SER A 150 0.12 6.16 -3.15
N ARG A 151 -0.88 6.15 -2.25
CA ARG A 151 -1.48 7.37 -1.69
C ARG A 151 -0.38 8.34 -1.21
N PRO A 152 -0.48 9.65 -1.51
CA PRO A 152 0.52 10.60 -1.06
C PRO A 152 0.35 10.92 0.43
N VAL A 153 1.45 10.92 1.18
CA VAL A 153 1.49 11.45 2.54
C VAL A 153 1.92 12.91 2.50
N LEU A 154 1.06 13.79 3.02
CA LEU A 154 1.32 15.22 3.13
C LEU A 154 1.39 15.64 4.60
N ASN A 155 2.54 16.16 4.99
CA ASN A 155 2.77 16.73 6.32
C ASN A 155 3.01 18.23 6.23
N LEU A 156 2.58 18.98 7.25
CA LEU A 156 2.77 20.42 7.37
C LEU A 156 3.31 20.75 8.75
N LYS A 157 4.45 21.44 8.80
CA LYS A 157 5.05 21.95 10.04
C LYS A 157 5.30 23.45 9.92
N SER A 158 5.22 24.16 11.04
CA SER A 158 5.69 25.55 11.16
C SER A 158 7.04 25.57 11.85
N SER A 159 7.94 26.48 11.48
CA SER A 159 9.20 26.70 12.20
C SER A 159 8.96 27.25 13.61
N LYS A 160 7.85 27.97 13.80
CA LYS A 160 7.40 28.53 15.08
C LYS A 160 5.89 28.32 15.25
N THR A 161 5.46 27.92 16.45
CA THR A 161 4.02 27.72 16.78
C THR A 161 3.43 28.92 17.52
N LYS A 162 4.28 29.76 18.13
CA LYS A 162 3.99 31.07 18.69
C LYS A 162 4.91 32.09 18.02
N VAL A 163 4.39 33.24 17.62
CA VAL A 163 5.15 34.34 16.99
C VAL A 163 4.68 35.69 17.53
N THR A 164 5.53 36.71 17.52
CA THR A 164 5.10 38.09 17.75
C THR A 164 4.43 38.67 16.51
N LYS A 165 3.71 39.78 16.67
CA LYS A 165 3.03 40.44 15.54
C LYS A 165 4.05 40.87 14.48
N GLY A 166 3.82 40.46 13.24
CA GLY A 166 4.71 40.78 12.12
C GLY A 166 5.94 39.88 12.01
N GLU A 167 6.26 39.08 13.02
CA GLU A 167 7.42 38.18 12.98
C GLU A 167 7.31 37.14 11.87
N GLU A 168 8.41 36.95 11.16
CA GLU A 168 8.50 35.97 10.08
C GLU A 168 8.71 34.54 10.60
N PHE A 169 8.03 33.61 9.94
CA PHE A 169 8.22 32.19 10.14
C PHE A 169 8.01 31.43 8.83
N THR A 170 8.46 30.18 8.80
CA THR A 170 8.37 29.32 7.63
C THR A 170 7.40 28.17 7.86
N LEU A 171 6.47 27.98 6.93
CA LEU A 171 5.70 26.75 6.82
C LEU A 171 6.41 25.79 5.87
N THR A 172 6.71 24.59 6.33
CA THR A 172 7.31 23.52 5.53
C THR A 172 6.31 22.41 5.32
N ALA A 173 5.91 22.20 4.07
CA ALA A 173 5.14 21.04 3.66
C ALA A 173 6.07 19.96 3.11
N THR A 174 5.88 18.71 3.50
CA THR A 174 6.62 17.55 2.97
C THR A 174 5.64 16.60 2.30
N LEU A 175 5.92 16.25 1.05
CA LEU A 175 5.11 15.34 0.23
C LEU A 175 5.93 14.09 -0.10
N LYS A 176 5.39 12.92 0.23
CA LYS A 176 6.00 11.62 -0.07
C LYS A 176 4.96 10.64 -0.58
N ASP A 177 5.41 9.62 -1.29
CA ASP A 177 4.65 8.39 -1.49
C ASP A 177 4.50 7.63 -0.15
N LYS A 178 3.33 7.05 0.16
CA LYS A 178 3.09 6.34 1.44
C LYS A 178 3.84 5.01 1.49
N ALA A 179 3.80 4.24 0.41
CA ALA A 179 4.36 2.91 0.25
C ALA A 179 5.88 3.02 0.14
N THR A 180 6.37 3.62 -0.95
CA THR A 180 7.80 3.64 -1.27
C THR A 180 8.58 4.66 -0.43
N LYS A 181 7.90 5.50 0.36
CA LYS A 181 8.46 6.65 1.08
C LYS A 181 9.19 7.67 0.18
N LYS A 182 9.13 7.49 -1.15
CA LYS A 182 9.81 8.29 -2.15
C LYS A 182 9.37 9.74 -2.06
N LYS A 183 10.33 10.67 -2.15
CA LYS A 183 10.05 12.11 -2.09
C LYS A 183 9.45 12.56 -3.42
N LEU A 184 8.23 13.10 -3.39
CA LEU A 184 7.57 13.56 -4.60
C LEU A 184 8.11 14.94 -4.99
N LYS A 185 9.00 14.97 -5.99
CA LYS A 185 9.70 16.17 -6.48
C LYS A 185 8.86 16.91 -7.55
N ASN A 186 9.08 18.23 -7.69
CA ASN A 186 8.45 19.09 -8.68
C ASN A 186 6.90 19.04 -8.66
N LYS A 187 6.30 18.84 -7.49
CA LYS A 187 4.85 18.85 -7.29
C LYS A 187 4.41 20.19 -6.73
N THR A 188 3.33 20.75 -7.28
CA THR A 188 2.80 22.06 -6.86
C THR A 188 1.80 21.90 -5.72
N LEU A 189 2.12 22.42 -4.55
CA LEU A 189 1.24 22.46 -3.37
C LEU A 189 0.50 23.80 -3.31
N ARG A 190 -0.74 23.78 -2.81
CA ARG A 190 -1.55 24.98 -2.54
C ARG A 190 -1.69 25.17 -1.03
N PHE A 191 -1.33 26.35 -0.56
CA PHE A 191 -1.46 26.77 0.84
C PHE A 191 -2.65 27.71 1.01
N TYR A 192 -3.34 27.58 2.13
CA TYR A 192 -4.57 28.29 2.46
C TYR A 192 -4.49 28.85 3.88
N LYS A 193 -5.17 29.97 4.11
CA LYS A 193 -5.35 30.60 5.42
C LYS A 193 -6.83 30.50 5.83
N LYS A 194 -7.10 30.18 7.10
CA LYS A 194 -8.47 30.20 7.63
C LYS A 194 -9.01 31.65 7.72
N LYS A 195 -10.20 31.89 7.16
CA LYS A 195 -10.95 33.16 7.19
C LYS A 195 -12.42 32.82 7.51
N GLY A 196 -12.88 33.20 8.70
CA GLY A 196 -14.13 32.67 9.27
C GLY A 196 -14.07 31.15 9.35
N ASP A 197 -15.11 30.49 8.85
CA ASP A 197 -15.20 29.02 8.82
C ASP A 197 -14.53 28.37 7.61
N THR A 198 -14.17 29.18 6.61
CA THR A 198 -13.60 28.67 5.35
C THR A 198 -12.09 28.82 5.28
N TYR A 199 -11.46 28.04 4.40
CA TYR A 199 -10.06 28.21 4.03
C TYR A 199 -9.97 28.92 2.69
N ARG A 200 -9.31 30.07 2.66
CA ARG A 200 -9.06 30.84 1.43
C ARG A 200 -7.67 30.57 0.91
N PHE A 201 -7.56 30.41 -0.41
CA PHE A 201 -6.27 30.22 -1.08
C PHE A 201 -5.34 31.38 -0.76
N TRP A 202 -4.05 31.08 -0.59
CA TRP A 202 -3.05 32.07 -0.23
C TRP A 202 -1.82 32.03 -1.14
N LYS A 203 -1.11 30.90 -1.20
CA LYS A 203 0.14 30.78 -1.98
C LYS A 203 0.29 29.39 -2.60
N LYS A 204 1.09 29.29 -3.66
CA LYS A 204 1.58 28.01 -4.20
C LYS A 204 3.07 27.87 -3.90
N ALA A 205 3.54 26.64 -3.73
CA ALA A 205 4.97 26.34 -3.70
C ALA A 205 5.23 24.96 -4.30
N LYS A 206 6.37 24.79 -4.97
CA LYS A 206 6.80 23.51 -5.55
C LYS A 206 7.67 22.73 -4.58
N THR A 207 7.56 21.41 -4.60
CA THR A 207 8.48 20.53 -3.86
C THR A 207 9.85 20.45 -4.55
N GLY A 208 10.92 20.71 -3.79
CA GLY A 208 12.30 20.58 -4.28
C GLY A 208 12.82 19.13 -4.25
N LYS A 209 14.14 18.94 -4.41
CA LYS A 209 14.81 17.61 -4.42
C LYS A 209 14.48 16.75 -3.19
N LYS A 210 14.27 17.37 -2.02
CA LYS A 210 13.93 16.68 -0.75
C LYS A 210 12.41 16.43 -0.55
N GLY A 211 11.57 16.70 -1.56
CA GLY A 211 10.10 16.60 -1.46
C GLY A 211 9.45 17.65 -0.56
N LYS A 212 10.17 18.75 -0.27
CA LYS A 212 9.74 19.82 0.62
C LYS A 212 9.36 21.06 -0.19
N ALA A 213 8.23 21.69 0.16
CA ALA A 213 7.87 23.03 -0.30
C ALA A 213 7.79 23.95 0.92
N ARG A 214 8.34 25.16 0.79
CA ARG A 214 8.40 26.14 1.88
C ARG A 214 7.70 27.43 1.47
N VAL A 215 6.99 28.04 2.41
CA VAL A 215 6.43 29.38 2.25
C VAL A 215 6.72 30.21 3.50
N ALA A 216 7.25 31.43 3.29
CA ALA A 216 7.39 32.42 4.33
C ALA A 216 6.03 33.07 4.65
N ALA A 217 5.81 33.33 5.93
CA ALA A 217 4.58 33.88 6.50
C ALA A 217 4.90 34.84 7.66
N SER A 218 4.05 35.84 7.83
CA SER A 218 3.96 36.66 9.05
C SER A 218 2.48 36.80 9.43
N LEU A 219 2.21 37.09 10.70
CA LEU A 219 0.85 37.16 11.24
C LEU A 219 0.63 38.41 12.08
N GLN A 220 -0.53 39.02 11.89
CA GLN A 220 -1.07 40.07 12.78
C GLN A 220 -2.01 39.51 13.85
N LYS A 221 -2.54 38.30 13.62
CA LYS A 221 -3.44 37.59 14.52
C LYS A 221 -3.33 36.08 14.33
N ASN A 222 -3.78 35.34 15.34
CA ASN A 222 -3.91 33.88 15.33
C ASN A 222 -4.44 33.36 13.99
N LYS A 223 -3.79 32.33 13.43
CA LYS A 223 -4.19 31.79 12.14
C LYS A 223 -3.98 30.28 12.05
N ARG A 224 -4.92 29.60 11.40
CA ARG A 224 -4.76 28.22 10.95
C ARG A 224 -4.42 28.20 9.47
N PHE A 225 -3.48 27.34 9.12
CA PHE A 225 -3.05 27.09 7.75
C PHE A 225 -3.46 25.69 7.33
N LYS A 226 -3.75 25.55 6.04
CA LYS A 226 -3.98 24.26 5.39
C LYS A 226 -3.09 24.16 4.16
N VAL A 227 -2.51 23.00 3.92
CA VAL A 227 -1.86 22.66 2.66
C VAL A 227 -2.64 21.56 1.97
N ARG A 228 -2.76 21.65 0.65
CA ARG A 228 -3.43 20.65 -0.19
C ARG A 228 -2.54 20.35 -1.40
N TRP A 229 -2.46 19.07 -1.74
CA TRP A 229 -1.98 18.60 -3.03
C TRP A 229 -3.13 17.97 -3.82
N VAL A 230 -3.19 18.28 -5.11
CA VAL A 230 -4.08 17.62 -6.07
C VAL A 230 -3.20 17.17 -7.23
N PRO A 231 -3.18 15.87 -7.56
CA PRO A 231 -2.45 15.38 -8.72
C PRO A 231 -3.02 15.98 -10.02
N LYS A 232 -2.16 16.23 -11.01
CA LYS A 232 -2.64 16.64 -12.36
C LYS A 232 -3.26 15.44 -13.07
N LYS A 233 -4.07 15.65 -14.11
CA LYS A 233 -4.81 14.61 -14.88
C LYS A 233 -3.97 13.35 -15.15
N LYS A 234 -2.75 13.50 -15.67
CA LYS A 234 -1.81 12.39 -15.92
C LYS A 234 -1.31 11.58 -14.70
N TRP A 235 -1.65 11.99 -13.49
CA TRP A 235 -1.34 11.31 -12.22
C TRP A 235 -2.58 11.20 -11.32
N ALA A 236 -3.75 11.64 -11.79
CA ALA A 236 -4.97 11.70 -10.99
C ALA A 236 -5.53 10.31 -10.71
N GLU A 237 -5.20 9.38 -11.60
CA GLU A 237 -5.49 7.95 -11.54
C GLU A 237 -4.55 7.20 -10.58
N GLU A 238 -3.32 7.68 -10.38
CA GLU A 238 -2.31 7.01 -9.53
C GLU A 238 -2.27 7.54 -8.08
N TYR A 239 -2.63 8.82 -7.87
CA TYR A 239 -2.53 9.46 -6.56
C TYR A 239 -3.88 10.03 -6.09
N SER A 240 -4.23 9.79 -4.84
CA SER A 240 -5.37 10.46 -4.21
C SER A 240 -5.03 11.90 -3.77
N ARG A 241 -6.05 12.70 -3.49
CA ARG A 241 -5.87 14.06 -2.94
C ARG A 241 -5.39 13.96 -1.48
N ALA A 242 -4.44 14.82 -1.08
CA ALA A 242 -3.98 14.90 0.31
C ALA A 242 -4.04 16.32 0.86
N ASN A 243 -4.36 16.45 2.16
CA ASN A 243 -4.39 17.72 2.86
C ASN A 243 -3.99 17.61 4.34
N LYS A 244 -3.44 18.68 4.92
CA LYS A 244 -3.05 18.76 6.35
C LYS A 244 -3.18 20.19 6.87
N THR A 245 -3.44 20.35 8.16
CA THR A 245 -3.61 21.66 8.83
C THR A 245 -2.61 21.86 9.96
N VAL A 246 -2.20 23.10 10.21
CA VAL A 246 -1.41 23.51 11.37
C VAL A 246 -1.93 24.84 11.92
N ARG A 247 -1.87 25.05 13.24
CA ARG A 247 -2.26 26.30 13.91
C ARG A 247 -0.99 27.03 14.39
N VAL A 248 -0.92 28.34 14.16
CA VAL A 248 0.12 29.22 14.70
C VAL A 248 -0.59 30.34 15.49
N LYS A 249 -0.10 30.59 16.70
CA LYS A 249 -0.63 31.63 17.61
C LYS A 249 0.26 32.87 17.57
N VAL A 250 -0.35 34.04 17.69
CA VAL A 250 0.32 35.32 17.91
C VAL A 250 0.23 35.61 19.40
N ASN A 251 1.38 35.90 20.02
CA ASN A 251 1.44 36.36 21.40
C ASN A 251 0.99 37.83 21.49
#